data_AF-A0A4Z0A4H8-F1
#
_entry.id   AF-A0A4Z0A4H8-F1
#
_cell.length_a   1.000
_cell.length_b   1.000
_cell.length_c   1.000
_cell.angle_alpha   90.00
_cell.angle_beta   90.00
_cell.angle_gamma   90.00
#
_symmetry.space_group_name_H-M   'P 1'
#
loop_
_entity.id
_entity.type
_entity.pdbx_description
1 polymer ?
#
loop_
_entity_poly.entity_id
_entity_poly.type
_entity_poly.pdbx_seq_one_letter_code
_entity_poly.pdbx_strand_id
1 'polypeptide(L)'
;MNVTGIINPSAGYAHAADEGGALHNQAHALEHRGDFAGAEALFLRAIDVKEQGLRPGNKFTANSQNALGELYLKLERLDEAEDMLKRALHIRKVTGTAFDAAVTRENLGQLYEMKNMGHLVLCSRGK
;
A
#
# COMPACT_ATOMS: atom_id res chain seq x y z
N MET A 1 29.21 25.86 -15.09
CA MET A 1 27.92 25.99 -15.80
C MET A 1 26.98 24.96 -15.20
N ASN A 2 26.10 25.40 -14.31
CA ASN A 2 25.19 24.51 -13.59
C ASN A 2 23.90 24.41 -14.40
N VAL A 3 23.76 23.35 -15.19
CA VAL A 3 22.49 23.03 -15.86
C VAL A 3 21.54 22.49 -14.80
N THR A 4 20.84 23.38 -14.11
CA THR A 4 19.63 23.03 -13.38
C THR A 4 18.63 22.52 -14.40
N GLY A 5 18.60 21.20 -14.58
CA GLY A 5 17.57 20.51 -15.33
C GLY A 5 16.23 20.91 -14.75
N ILE A 6 15.52 21.76 -15.48
CA ILE A 6 14.11 22.05 -15.23
C ILE A 6 13.40 20.75 -15.59
N ILE A 7 13.31 19.84 -14.61
CA ILE A 7 12.38 18.72 -14.68
C ILE A 7 11.02 19.40 -14.79
N ASN A 8 10.45 19.35 -15.98
CA ASN A 8 9.10 19.86 -16.22
C ASN A 8 8.18 19.16 -15.22
N PRO A 9 7.49 19.86 -14.30
CA PRO A 9 6.76 19.21 -13.20
C PRO A 9 5.73 18.19 -13.69
N SER A 10 5.20 18.38 -14.91
CA SER A 10 4.32 17.44 -15.59
C SER A 10 5.02 16.16 -16.06
N ALA A 11 6.27 16.27 -16.52
CA ALA A 11 7.09 15.13 -16.94
C ALA A 11 7.58 14.33 -15.72
N GLY A 12 7.95 15.00 -14.62
CA GLY A 12 8.29 14.35 -13.35
C GLY A 12 7.09 13.60 -12.74
N TYR A 13 5.89 14.20 -12.82
CA TYR A 13 4.65 13.56 -12.39
C TYR A 13 4.33 12.30 -13.22
N ALA A 14 4.35 12.41 -14.55
CA ALA A 14 4.04 11.29 -15.43
C ALA A 14 5.05 10.14 -15.25
N HIS A 15 6.34 10.50 -15.15
CA HIS A 15 7.41 9.52 -14.95
C HIS A 15 7.25 8.75 -13.63
N ALA A 16 6.98 9.44 -12.52
CA ALA A 16 6.80 8.80 -11.23
C ALA A 16 5.51 7.94 -11.15
N ALA A 17 4.44 8.36 -11.84
CA ALA A 17 3.23 7.58 -11.95
C ALA A 17 3.48 6.27 -12.73
N ASP A 18 4.21 6.34 -13.85
CA ASP A 18 4.53 5.20 -14.69
C ASP A 18 5.52 4.24 -14.02
N GLU A 19 6.64 4.76 -13.48
CA GLU A 19 7.64 3.97 -12.76
C GLU A 19 7.01 3.29 -11.54
N GLY A 20 6.32 4.06 -10.70
CA GLY A 20 5.64 3.52 -9.54
C GLY A 20 4.51 2.55 -9.89
N GLY A 21 3.89 2.69 -11.06
CA GLY A 21 2.92 1.74 -11.60
C GLY A 21 3.58 0.42 -12.01
N ALA A 22 4.71 0.49 -12.72
CA ALA A 22 5.48 -0.67 -13.13
C ALA A 22 6.00 -1.47 -11.93
N LEU A 23 6.57 -0.78 -10.92
CA LEU A 23 7.02 -1.41 -9.67
C LEU A 23 5.88 -2.11 -8.94
N HIS A 24 4.71 -1.47 -8.85
CA HIS A 24 3.52 -2.05 -8.22
C HIS A 24 3.05 -3.32 -8.94
N ASN A 25 3.03 -3.32 -10.29
CA ASN A 25 2.64 -4.51 -11.05
C ASN A 25 3.67 -5.63 -10.91
N GLN A 26 4.96 -5.30 -10.87
CA GLN A 26 6.02 -6.27 -10.62
C GLN A 26 5.93 -6.88 -9.22
N ALA A 27 5.58 -6.08 -8.21
CA ALA A 27 5.35 -6.56 -6.85
C ALA A 27 4.24 -7.62 -6.81
N HIS A 28 3.09 -7.37 -7.47
CA HIS A 28 2.04 -8.38 -7.61
C HIS A 28 2.51 -9.64 -8.34
N ALA A 29 3.34 -9.49 -9.38
CA ALA A 29 3.89 -10.65 -10.08
C ALA A 29 4.82 -11.50 -9.17
N LEU A 30 5.57 -10.88 -8.26
CA LEU A 30 6.38 -11.58 -7.26
C LEU A 30 5.52 -12.25 -6.19
N GLU A 31 4.50 -11.55 -5.71
CA GLU A 31 3.52 -12.08 -4.76
C GLU A 31 2.85 -13.36 -5.32
N HIS A 32 2.39 -13.33 -6.58
CA HIS A 32 1.81 -14.50 -7.24
C HIS A 32 2.79 -15.67 -7.41
N ARG A 33 4.08 -15.41 -7.40
CA ARG A 33 5.14 -16.43 -7.43
C ARG A 33 5.56 -16.90 -6.03
N GLY A 34 4.98 -16.34 -4.97
CA GLY A 34 5.29 -16.64 -3.57
C GLY A 34 6.51 -15.89 -3.01
N ASP A 35 7.11 -14.98 -3.77
CA ASP A 35 8.20 -14.13 -3.28
C ASP A 35 7.62 -12.89 -2.57
N PHE A 36 7.18 -13.11 -1.33
CA PHE A 36 6.54 -12.07 -0.53
C PHE A 36 7.52 -10.97 -0.08
N ALA A 37 8.79 -11.31 0.18
CA ALA A 37 9.80 -10.34 0.56
C ALA A 37 10.17 -9.42 -0.61
N GLY A 38 10.31 -9.98 -1.82
CA GLY A 38 10.49 -9.21 -3.04
C GLY A 38 9.28 -8.33 -3.36
N ALA A 39 8.06 -8.84 -3.17
CA ALA A 39 6.84 -8.07 -3.33
C ALA A 39 6.76 -6.87 -2.37
N GLU A 40 7.04 -7.08 -1.08
CA GLU A 40 7.08 -6.03 -0.06
C GLU A 40 8.07 -4.92 -0.43
N ALA A 41 9.31 -5.30 -0.80
CA ALA A 41 10.34 -4.34 -1.20
C ALA A 41 9.91 -3.49 -2.42
N LEU A 42 9.26 -4.11 -3.41
CA LEU A 42 8.79 -3.40 -4.60
C LEU A 42 7.57 -2.52 -4.31
N PHE A 43 6.64 -2.94 -3.44
CA PHE A 43 5.53 -2.09 -3.03
C PHE A 43 6.01 -0.86 -2.26
N LEU A 44 6.97 -1.02 -1.33
CA LEU A 44 7.57 0.11 -0.60
C LEU A 44 8.28 1.08 -1.56
N ARG A 45 9.08 0.56 -2.50
CA ARG A 45 9.73 1.41 -3.51
C ARG A 45 8.72 2.12 -4.42
N ALA A 46 7.62 1.45 -4.79
CA ALA A 46 6.55 2.07 -5.56
C ALA A 46 5.89 3.22 -4.79
N ILE A 47 5.72 3.09 -3.47
CA ILE A 47 5.20 4.16 -2.60
C ILE A 47 6.19 5.33 -2.59
N ASP A 48 7.48 5.08 -2.35
CA ASP A 48 8.51 6.12 -2.28
C ASP A 48 8.60 6.94 -3.58
N VAL A 49 8.66 6.26 -4.74
CA VAL A 49 8.70 6.93 -6.05
C VAL A 49 7.46 7.82 -6.26
N LYS A 50 6.27 7.31 -5.89
CA LYS A 50 5.02 8.06 -6.02
C LYS A 50 4.94 9.23 -5.03
N GLU A 51 5.46 9.10 -3.82
CA GLU A 51 5.47 10.19 -2.85
C GLU A 51 6.48 11.28 -3.19
N GLN A 52 7.60 10.93 -3.83
CA GLN A 52 8.63 11.89 -4.25
C GLN A 52 8.24 12.63 -5.54
N GLY A 53 7.68 11.93 -6.52
CA GLY A 53 7.38 12.50 -7.83
C GLY A 53 5.95 13.01 -8.01
N LEU A 54 5.02 12.62 -7.12
CA LEU A 54 3.64 13.11 -7.13
C LEU A 54 3.39 13.94 -5.87
N ARG A 55 2.31 14.74 -5.88
CA ARG A 55 1.87 15.42 -4.66
C ARG A 55 1.53 14.38 -3.57
N PRO A 56 1.93 14.60 -2.30
CA PRO A 56 1.55 13.73 -1.20
C PRO A 56 0.04 13.50 -1.15
N GLY A 57 -0.37 12.28 -0.79
CA GLY A 57 -1.77 11.91 -0.69
C GLY A 57 -2.47 11.74 -2.05
N ASN A 58 -1.77 11.24 -3.07
CA ASN A 58 -2.36 10.91 -4.35
C ASN A 58 -2.96 9.48 -4.37
N LYS A 59 -3.93 9.25 -5.27
CA LYS A 59 -4.62 7.96 -5.41
C LYS A 59 -3.69 6.78 -5.75
N PHE A 60 -2.57 7.02 -6.44
CA PHE A 60 -1.66 5.95 -6.85
C PHE A 60 -0.84 5.43 -5.66
N THR A 61 -0.43 6.32 -4.76
CA THR A 61 0.18 5.96 -3.47
C THR A 61 -0.80 5.12 -2.64
N ALA A 62 -2.07 5.53 -2.57
CA ALA A 62 -3.09 4.78 -1.84
C ALA A 62 -3.29 3.34 -2.37
N ASN A 63 -3.18 3.14 -3.69
CA ASN A 63 -3.28 1.80 -4.27
C ASN A 63 -2.12 0.89 -3.85
N SER A 64 -0.89 1.41 -3.85
CA SER A 64 0.27 0.64 -3.41
C SER A 64 0.25 0.37 -1.90
N GLN A 65 -0.20 1.33 -1.09
CA GLN A 65 -0.40 1.12 0.35
C GLN A 65 -1.48 0.07 0.63
N ASN A 66 -2.60 0.09 -0.10
CA ASN A 66 -3.65 -0.91 0.06
C ASN A 66 -3.15 -2.32 -0.29
N ALA A 67 -2.43 -2.47 -1.40
CA ALA A 67 -1.86 -3.76 -1.81
C ALA A 67 -0.80 -4.27 -0.81
N LEU A 68 0.04 -3.38 -0.27
CA LEU A 68 0.98 -3.76 0.78
C LEU A 68 0.26 -4.19 2.07
N GLY A 69 -0.84 -3.54 2.42
CA GLY A 69 -1.71 -3.95 3.52
C GLY A 69 -2.31 -5.35 3.33
N GLU A 70 -2.77 -5.66 2.12
CA GLU A 70 -3.26 -7.00 1.76
C GLU A 70 -2.15 -8.07 1.83
N LEU A 71 -0.94 -7.74 1.38
CA LEU A 71 0.22 -8.61 1.51
C LEU A 71 0.51 -8.92 2.99
N TYR A 72 0.49 -7.90 3.85
CA TYR A 72 0.70 -8.08 5.29
C TYR A 72 -0.41 -8.87 5.96
N LEU A 73 -1.67 -8.76 5.52
CA LEU A 73 -2.75 -9.64 5.97
C LEU A 73 -2.46 -11.11 5.65
N LYS A 74 -2.00 -11.41 4.43
CA LYS A 74 -1.61 -12.77 4.02
C LYS A 74 -0.44 -13.33 4.83
N LEU A 75 0.44 -12.45 5.32
CA LEU A 75 1.59 -12.79 6.18
C LEU A 75 1.26 -12.76 7.68
N GLU A 76 0.01 -12.51 8.06
CA GLU A 76 -0.44 -12.34 9.46
C GLU A 76 0.29 -11.21 10.23
N ARG A 77 0.91 -10.27 9.51
CA ARG A 77 1.57 -9.06 10.06
C ARG A 77 0.53 -7.97 10.30
N LEU A 78 -0.36 -8.22 11.26
CA LEU A 78 -1.61 -7.45 11.41
C LEU A 78 -1.41 -5.98 11.80
N ASP A 79 -0.35 -5.63 12.54
CA ASP A 79 -0.08 -4.23 12.89
C ASP A 79 0.39 -3.41 11.68
N GLU A 80 1.29 -3.99 10.88
CA GLU A 80 1.80 -3.34 9.67
C GLU A 80 0.72 -3.24 8.59
N ALA A 81 -0.14 -4.27 8.48
CA ALA A 81 -1.33 -4.22 7.63
C ALA A 81 -2.25 -3.06 8.02
N GLU A 82 -2.49 -2.85 9.32
CA GLU A 82 -3.38 -1.81 9.82
C GLU A 82 -2.86 -0.42 9.47
N ASP A 83 -1.56 -0.19 9.66
CA ASP A 83 -0.92 1.07 9.34
C ASP A 83 -1.05 1.40 7.84
N MET A 84 -0.77 0.42 6.97
CA MET A 84 -0.86 0.62 5.53
C MET A 84 -2.29 0.86 5.05
N LEU A 85 -3.24 0.08 5.53
CA LEU A 85 -4.65 0.22 5.16
C LEU A 85 -5.26 1.53 5.68
N LYS A 86 -4.89 1.98 6.88
CA LYS A 86 -5.34 3.28 7.41
C LYS A 86 -4.82 4.45 6.59
N ARG A 87 -3.54 4.42 6.17
CA ARG A 87 -2.96 5.45 5.29
C ARG A 87 -3.66 5.48 3.93
N ALA A 88 -3.89 4.31 3.32
CA ALA A 88 -4.62 4.19 2.07
C ALA A 88 -6.06 4.73 2.19
N LEU A 89 -6.77 4.40 3.26
CA LEU A 89 -8.14 4.86 3.50
C LEU A 89 -8.19 6.38 3.68
N HIS A 90 -7.25 6.96 4.42
CA HIS A 90 -7.17 8.40 4.61
C HIS A 90 -7.09 9.12 3.26
N ILE A 91 -6.20 8.67 2.37
CA ILE A 91 -6.06 9.25 1.03
C ILE A 91 -7.33 9.03 0.20
N ARG A 92 -7.88 7.80 0.18
CA ARG A 92 -9.09 7.48 -0.60
C ARG A 92 -10.32 8.27 -0.16
N LYS A 93 -10.43 8.65 1.12
CA LYS A 93 -11.49 9.55 1.62
C LYS A 93 -11.37 10.99 1.08
N VAL A 94 -10.16 11.43 0.75
CA VAL A 94 -9.89 12.81 0.30
C VAL A 94 -9.88 12.90 -1.23
N THR A 95 -9.30 11.91 -1.92
CA THR A 95 -9.04 11.97 -3.37
C THR A 95 -9.66 10.85 -4.19
N GLY A 96 -10.17 9.80 -3.54
CA GLY A 96 -10.65 8.58 -4.19
C GLY A 96 -12.16 8.52 -4.35
N THR A 97 -12.64 7.44 -4.97
CA THR A 97 -14.08 7.18 -5.05
C THR A 97 -14.60 6.50 -3.78
N ALA A 98 -15.92 6.56 -3.56
CA ALA A 98 -16.55 5.81 -2.47
C ALA A 98 -16.27 4.30 -2.56
N PHE A 99 -16.14 3.78 -3.80
CA PHE A 99 -15.82 2.38 -4.08
C PHE A 99 -14.41 2.02 -3.63
N ASP A 100 -13.39 2.82 -3.99
CA ASP A 100 -12.00 2.55 -3.58
C ASP A 100 -11.88 2.51 -2.05
N ALA A 101 -12.57 3.43 -1.37
CA ALA A 101 -12.59 3.47 0.07
C ALA A 101 -13.37 2.30 0.69
N ALA A 102 -14.32 1.67 -0.02
CA ALA A 102 -15.04 0.50 0.45
C ALA A 102 -14.11 -0.73 0.50
N VAL A 103 -13.32 -0.97 -0.55
CA VAL A 103 -12.34 -2.07 -0.59
C VAL A 103 -11.35 -1.99 0.58
N THR A 104 -10.80 -0.81 0.86
CA THR A 104 -9.87 -0.66 2.01
C THR A 104 -10.56 -0.89 3.35
N ARG A 105 -11.84 -0.51 3.48
CA ARG A 105 -12.62 -0.77 4.71
C ARG A 105 -12.90 -2.25 4.89
N GLU A 106 -13.15 -2.98 3.81
CA GLU A 106 -13.33 -4.44 3.85
C GLU A 106 -12.06 -5.12 4.38
N ASN A 107 -10.89 -4.75 3.85
CA ASN A 107 -9.61 -5.28 4.33
C ASN A 107 -9.35 -4.94 5.81
N LEU A 108 -9.71 -3.73 6.25
CA LEU A 108 -9.65 -3.37 7.69
C LEU A 108 -10.63 -4.18 8.54
N GLY A 109 -11.81 -4.51 8.01
CA GLY A 109 -12.77 -5.38 8.67
C GLY A 109 -12.19 -6.77 8.93
N GLN A 110 -11.64 -7.40 7.89
CA GLN A 110 -10.96 -8.70 7.99
C GLN A 110 -9.80 -8.65 8.99
N LEU A 111 -9.00 -7.58 8.96
CA LEU A 111 -7.91 -7.36 9.91
C LEU A 111 -8.38 -7.40 11.37
N TYR A 112 -9.44 -6.66 11.69
CA TYR A 112 -9.95 -6.59 13.05
C TYR A 112 -10.60 -7.90 13.51
N GLU A 113 -11.23 -8.65 12.60
CA GLU A 113 -11.71 -10.00 12.88
C GLU A 113 -10.54 -10.95 13.22
N MET A 114 -9.46 -10.93 12.44
CA MET A 114 -8.25 -11.73 12.70
C MET A 114 -7.60 -11.37 14.04
N LYS A 115 -7.46 -10.07 14.35
CA LYS A 115 -6.92 -9.60 15.64
C LYS A 115 -7.79 -10.08 16.82
N ASN A 116 -9.11 -10.03 16.67
CA ASN A 116 -10.04 -10.45 17.70
C ASN A 116 -10.01 -11.98 17.91
N MET A 117 -9.89 -12.77 16.84
CA MET A 117 -9.72 -14.22 16.94
C MET A 117 -8.40 -14.62 17.61
N GLY A 118 -7.30 -13.92 17.32
CA GLY A 118 -6.02 -14.14 18.01
C GLY A 118 -6.13 -13.92 19.53
N HIS A 119 -6.85 -12.87 19.94
CA HIS A 119 -7.13 -12.61 21.36
C HIS A 119 -7.98 -13.70 22.02
N LEU A 120 -8.99 -14.23 21.32
CA LEU A 120 -9.85 -15.32 21.80
C LEU A 120 -9.10 -16.66 21.95
N VAL A 121 -8.17 -17.00 21.05
CA VAL A 121 -7.38 -18.24 21.10
C VAL A 121 -6.34 -18.22 22.23
N LEU A 122 -5.78 -17.06 22.56
CA LEU A 122 -4.88 -16.91 23.71
C LEU A 122 -5.64 -17.05 25.04
N CYS A 123 -6.91 -16.61 25.09
CA CYS A 123 -7.75 -16.72 26.28
C CYS A 123 -8.21 -18.17 26.57
N SER A 124 -8.37 -19.01 25.54
CA SER A 124 -8.80 -20.42 25.70
C SER A 124 -7.68 -21.40 26.02
N ARG A 125 -6.40 -21.03 25.82
CA ARG A 125 -5.21 -21.84 26.17
C ARG A 125 -4.68 -21.60 27.59
N GLY A 126 -5.32 -20.72 28.36
CA GLY A 126 -4.95 -20.36 29.73
C GLY A 126 -5.76 -21.04 30.84
N LYS A 127 -6.39 -22.19 30.57
CA LYS A 127 -7.12 -22.99 31.58
C LYS A 127 -6.59 -24.42 31.64
#